data_AF-A0A5K0WTC5-F1
#
_entry.id   AF-A0A5K0WTC5-F1
#
_cell.length_a   1.000
_cell.length_b   1.000
_cell.length_c   1.000
_cell.angle_alpha   90.00
_cell.angle_beta   90.00
_cell.angle_gamma   90.00
#
_symmetry.space_group_name_H-M   'P 1'
#
loop_
_entity.id
_entity.type
_entity.pdbx_description
1 polymer ?
#
loop_
_entity_poly.entity_id
_entity_poly.type
_entity_poly.pdbx_seq_one_letter_code
_entity_poly.pdbx_strand_id
1 'polypeptide(L)'
;AVGDLGTLNVSREGEAFFSGTKKMLRVVDLIGRSVVVYESEDKSSSGVAAAVIARSAGVGENYKKICTCDGTVIWESRNNDFSSS
;
A
#
# COMPACT_ATOMS: atom_id res chain seq x y z
N ALA A 1 -8.73 16.14 -10.32
CA ALA A 1 -9.01 14.80 -10.89
C ALA A 1 -9.45 13.84 -9.77
N VAL A 2 -10.14 12.73 -10.07
CA VAL A 2 -10.61 11.77 -9.04
C VAL A 2 -9.44 11.23 -8.19
N GLY A 3 -8.28 10.99 -8.82
CA GLY A 3 -7.05 10.50 -8.17
C GLY A 3 -6.23 11.56 -7.43
N ASP A 4 -6.74 12.78 -7.25
CA ASP A 4 -6.04 13.81 -6.49
C ASP A 4 -6.20 13.59 -4.98
N LEU A 5 -5.10 13.29 -4.31
CA LEU A 5 -5.05 12.96 -2.88
C LEU A 5 -4.68 14.16 -1.99
N GLY A 6 -4.39 15.33 -2.59
CA GLY A 6 -4.04 16.56 -1.87
C GLY A 6 -2.53 16.79 -1.77
N THR A 7 -2.15 17.76 -0.94
CA THR A 7 -0.76 18.15 -0.68
C THR A 7 -0.24 17.54 0.62
N LEU A 8 1.02 17.11 0.61
CA LEU A 8 1.74 16.67 1.80
C LEU A 8 2.50 17.83 2.45
N ASN A 9 2.44 17.94 3.77
CA ASN A 9 3.35 18.80 4.53
C ASN A 9 4.61 18.00 4.86
N VAL A 10 5.73 18.42 4.28
CA VAL A 10 7.03 17.76 4.44
C VAL A 10 7.83 18.45 5.55
N SER A 11 8.38 17.67 6.47
CA SER A 11 9.23 18.16 7.55
C SER A 11 10.58 18.65 7.01
N ARG A 12 11.40 19.28 7.86
CA ARG A 12 12.74 19.75 7.48
C ARG A 12 13.69 18.59 7.15
N GLU A 13 13.38 17.41 7.67
CA GLU A 13 14.11 16.17 7.47
C GLU A 13 13.70 15.47 6.17
N GLY A 14 12.68 15.98 5.45
CA GLY A 14 12.18 15.39 4.20
C GLY A 14 11.11 14.31 4.40
N GLU A 15 10.51 14.22 5.59
CA GLU A 15 9.49 13.22 5.92
C GLU A 15 8.08 13.80 5.84
N ALA A 16 7.11 12.98 5.42
CA ALA A 16 5.70 13.37 5.44
C ALA A 16 4.83 12.19 5.90
N PHE A 17 3.90 12.48 6.80
CA PHE A 17 2.89 11.53 7.27
C PHE A 17 1.51 12.01 6.86
N PHE A 18 0.73 11.12 6.24
CA PHE A 18 -0.62 11.42 5.80
C PHE A 18 -1.56 10.24 6.07
N SER A 19 -2.73 10.55 6.60
CA SER A 19 -3.84 9.60 6.76
C SER A 19 -5.13 10.33 6.41
N GLY A 20 -5.95 9.71 5.56
CA GLY A 20 -7.17 10.33 5.07
C GLY A 20 -8.01 9.38 4.23
N THR A 21 -9.26 9.77 3.99
CA THR A 21 -10.19 9.02 3.14
C THR A 21 -10.58 9.85 1.93
N LYS A 22 -10.65 9.22 0.76
CA LYS A 22 -11.10 9.86 -0.48
C LYS A 22 -12.37 9.17 -0.98
N LYS A 23 -13.49 9.90 -0.92
CA LYS A 23 -14.75 9.43 -1.52
C LYS A 23 -14.56 9.27 -3.03
N MET A 24 -15.30 8.34 -3.63
CA MET A 24 -15.28 8.04 -5.07
C MET A 24 -14.00 7.36 -5.60
N LEU A 25 -13.07 6.96 -4.71
CA LEU A 25 -12.00 6.03 -5.04
C LEU A 25 -12.27 4.66 -4.42
N ARG A 26 -12.22 3.60 -5.22
CA ARG A 26 -12.32 2.22 -4.75
C ARG A 26 -11.03 1.50 -5.07
N VAL A 27 -10.50 0.72 -4.13
CA VAL A 27 -9.23 -0.02 -4.29
C VAL A 27 -9.23 -0.90 -5.54
N VAL A 28 -10.37 -1.55 -5.85
CA VAL A 28 -10.52 -2.41 -7.03
C VAL A 28 -10.29 -1.68 -8.35
N ASP A 29 -10.56 -0.37 -8.42
CA ASP A 29 -10.35 0.45 -9.62
C ASP A 29 -8.92 1.02 -9.71
N LEU A 30 -8.12 0.84 -8.65
CA LEU A 30 -6.78 1.41 -8.49
C LEU A 30 -5.65 0.43 -8.77
N ILE A 31 -5.90 -0.89 -8.64
CA ILE A 31 -4.87 -1.91 -8.86
C ILE A 31 -4.26 -1.77 -10.26
N GLY A 32 -2.94 -1.69 -10.34
CA GLY A 32 -2.19 -1.51 -11.59
C GLY A 32 -2.06 -0.05 -12.07
N ARG A 33 -2.70 0.91 -11.40
CA ARG A 33 -2.40 2.36 -11.56
C ARG A 33 -1.19 2.73 -10.71
N SER A 34 -0.75 3.98 -10.83
CA SER A 34 0.36 4.51 -10.03
C SER A 34 -0.08 5.59 -9.05
N VAL A 35 0.54 5.61 -7.88
CA VAL A 35 0.62 6.79 -7.01
C VAL A 35 1.87 7.56 -7.39
N VAL A 36 1.77 8.88 -7.47
CA VAL A 36 2.87 9.77 -7.85
C VAL A 36 2.98 10.90 -6.83
N VAL A 37 4.21 11.18 -6.39
CA VAL A 37 4.53 12.35 -5.56
C VAL A 37 5.17 13.41 -6.45
N TYR A 38 4.72 14.64 -6.31
CA TYR A 38 5.24 15.79 -7.04
C TYR A 38 6.01 16.71 -6.10
N GLU A 39 6.97 17.44 -6.65
CA GLU A 39 7.79 18.40 -5.89
C GLU A 39 6.96 19.59 -5.39
N SER A 40 5.98 20.00 -6.19
CA SER A 40 5.15 21.17 -5.95
C SER A 40 3.67 20.89 -6.21
N GLU A 41 2.80 21.70 -5.61
CA GLU A 41 1.34 21.53 -5.67
C GLU A 41 0.76 21.69 -7.08
N ASP A 42 1.40 22.52 -7.90
CA ASP A 42 0.99 22.83 -9.28
C ASP A 42 1.30 21.68 -10.25
N LYS A 43 2.08 20.67 -9.83
CA LYS A 43 2.42 19.46 -10.62
C LYS A 43 3.00 19.82 -12.00
N SER A 44 3.68 20.95 -12.10
CA SER A 44 4.20 21.49 -13.36
C SER A 44 5.48 20.77 -13.81
N SER A 45 6.20 20.16 -12.87
CA SER A 45 7.36 19.29 -13.13
C SER A 45 6.96 17.81 -13.23
N SER A 46 7.86 17.00 -13.78
CA SER A 46 7.74 15.54 -13.70
C SER A 46 7.67 15.08 -12.25
N GLY A 47 6.87 14.06 -11.96
CA GLY A 47 6.77 13.50 -10.62
C GLY A 47 8.14 13.08 -10.06
N VAL A 48 8.36 13.38 -8.78
CA VAL A 48 9.60 13.07 -8.05
C VAL A 48 9.76 11.55 -7.89
N ALA A 49 8.66 10.86 -7.61
CA ALA A 49 8.62 9.42 -7.49
C ALA A 49 7.25 8.88 -7.89
N ALA A 50 7.22 7.65 -8.38
CA ALA A 50 6.00 6.93 -8.69
C ALA A 50 6.12 5.46 -8.29
N ALA A 51 5.01 4.87 -7.86
CA ALA A 51 4.92 3.45 -7.54
C ALA A 51 3.58 2.88 -7.99
N VAL A 52 3.58 1.61 -8.40
CA VAL A 52 2.36 0.90 -8.81
C VAL A 52 1.56 0.47 -7.58
N ILE A 53 0.25 0.69 -7.61
CA ILE A 53 -0.68 0.21 -6.60
C ILE A 53 -0.87 -1.30 -6.82
N ALA A 54 -0.24 -2.09 -5.94
CA ALA A 54 -0.29 -3.54 -5.94
C ALA A 54 -1.34 -4.08 -4.97
N ARG A 55 -1.72 -5.34 -5.15
CA ARG A 55 -2.52 -6.06 -4.14
C ARG A 55 -1.62 -6.41 -2.96
N SER A 56 -2.12 -6.17 -1.76
CA SER A 56 -1.54 -6.71 -0.53
C SER A 56 -2.49 -7.76 0.05
N ALA A 57 -1.95 -8.74 0.75
CA ALA A 57 -2.77 -9.54 1.65
C ALA A 57 -3.33 -8.62 2.75
N GLY A 58 -4.61 -8.79 3.10
CA GLY A 58 -5.14 -8.27 4.34
C GLY A 58 -4.48 -8.93 5.55
N VAL A 59 -4.68 -8.32 6.72
CA VAL A 59 -4.21 -8.89 7.99
C VAL A 59 -4.87 -10.25 8.19
N GLY A 60 -4.07 -11.31 8.34
CA GLY A 60 -4.58 -12.67 8.47
C GLY A 60 -5.13 -13.30 7.18
N GLU A 61 -4.97 -12.69 6.01
CA GLU A 61 -5.48 -13.27 4.75
C GLU A 61 -4.42 -14.09 3.98
N ASN A 62 -3.18 -14.17 4.50
CA ASN A 62 -2.07 -14.88 3.85
C ASN A 62 -1.24 -15.68 4.87
N TYR A 63 -1.88 -16.66 5.52
CA TYR A 63 -1.15 -17.63 6.33
C TYR A 63 -0.25 -18.46 5.45
N LYS A 64 1.04 -18.47 5.80
CA LYS A 64 2.01 -19.29 5.11
C LYS A 64 1.91 -20.72 5.63
N LYS A 65 1.89 -21.67 4.71
CA LYS A 65 2.02 -23.10 5.01
C LYS A 65 3.32 -23.62 4.41
N ILE A 66 4.01 -24.46 5.16
CA ILE A 66 5.16 -25.22 4.69
C ILE A 66 4.71 -26.67 4.61
N CYS A 67 4.85 -27.29 3.44
CA CYS A 67 4.48 -28.68 3.20
C CYS A 67 5.57 -29.42 2.43
N THR A 68 5.63 -30.74 2.60
CA THR A 68 6.40 -31.65 1.76
C THR A 68 5.72 -31.83 0.39
N CYS A 69 6.46 -32.36 -0.59
CA CYS A 69 5.97 -32.53 -1.97
C CYS A 69 4.78 -33.49 -2.10
N ASP A 70 4.55 -34.36 -1.12
CA ASP A 70 3.40 -35.27 -1.05
C ASP A 70 2.14 -34.60 -0.47
N GLY A 71 2.23 -33.32 -0.09
CA GLY A 71 1.13 -32.53 0.48
C GLY A 71 1.06 -32.56 2.01
N THR A 72 1.96 -33.27 2.71
CA THR A 72 1.97 -33.28 4.18
C THR A 72 2.41 -31.91 4.72
N VAL A 73 1.55 -31.28 5.53
CA VAL A 73 1.86 -29.97 6.15
C VAL A 73 2.84 -30.17 7.30
N ILE A 74 4.00 -29.53 7.22
CA ILE A 74 5.02 -29.51 8.27
C ILE A 74 4.72 -28.39 9.27
N TRP A 75 4.23 -27.25 8.77
CA TRP A 75 3.92 -26.08 9.58
C TRP A 75 2.90 -25.16 8.90
N GLU A 76 2.10 -24.47 9.70
CA GLU A 76 1.13 -23.49 9.25
C GLU A 76 1.06 -22.33 10.23
N SER A 77 1.08 -21.10 9.70
CA SER A 77 0.88 -19.89 10.49
C SER A 77 -0.55 -19.81 11.01
N ARG A 78 -0.70 -19.33 12.25
CA ARG A 78 -1.99 -19.19 12.95
C ARG A 78 -2.32 -17.74 13.26
N ASN A 79 -3.58 -17.50 13.61
CA ASN A 79 -4.06 -16.18 14.02
C ASN A 79 -3.28 -15.56 15.17
N ASN A 80 -2.80 -16.36 16.12
CA ASN A 80 -2.01 -15.90 17.26
C ASN A 80 -0.53 -15.64 16.93
N ASP A 81 -0.05 -16.02 15.73
CA ASP A 81 1.27 -15.64 15.24
C ASP A 81 1.29 -14.20 14.70
N PHE A 82 0.12 -13.60 14.49
CA PHE A 82 -0.04 -12.20 14.12
C PHE A 82 -0.10 -11.32 15.37
N SER A 83 0.95 -10.51 15.59
CA SER A 83 0.88 -9.34 16.49
C SER A 83 0.44 -8.11 15.69
N SER A 84 -0.77 -7.62 15.97
CA SER A 84 -1.15 -6.27 15.53
C SER A 84 -0.52 -5.30 16.52
N SER A 85 0.46 -4.49 16.06
CA SER A 85 1.01 -3.40 16.86
C SER A 85 0.06 -2.21 16.87
#